data_AF-A0A7W1J122-F1
#
_entry.id   AF-A0A7W1J122-F1
#
_cell.length_a   1.000
_cell.length_b   1.000
_cell.length_c   1.000
_cell.angle_alpha   90.00
_cell.angle_beta   90.00
_cell.angle_gamma   90.00
#
_symmetry.space_group_name_H-M   'P 1'
#
loop_
_entity.id
_entity.type
_entity.pdbx_description
1 polymer ?
#
loop_
_entity_poly.entity_id
_entity_poly.type
_entity_poly.pdbx_seq_one_letter_code
_entity_poly.pdbx_strand_id
1 'polypeptide(L)'
;MSGKDPIDYTLEIRDLGANGHEVVVFVVNKGEDWLHVRRADVLVTKDGKPSGRYPVSFIDPDERGGRRLGEFEIAEGHFHLSRDKDHRQLDFTVDIDYKYGDHDQTQRLERRVETKRITRWW
;
A
#
# COMPACT_ATOMS: atom_id res chain seq x y z
N MET A 1 28.81 -0.65 7.93
CA MET A 1 27.74 0.36 7.77
C MET A 1 26.45 -0.29 8.26
N SER A 2 25.74 0.34 9.18
CA SER A 2 24.46 -0.18 9.68
C SER A 2 23.50 -0.24 8.49
N GLY A 3 23.23 -1.45 7.99
CA GLY A 3 22.39 -1.74 6.82
C GLY A 3 20.93 -1.46 7.10
N LYS A 4 20.62 -0.19 7.32
CA LYS A 4 19.25 0.31 7.33
C LYS A 4 18.84 0.55 5.89
N ASP A 5 17.68 0.02 5.55
CA ASP A 5 16.97 0.30 4.33
C ASP A 5 16.94 1.82 4.05
N PRO A 6 17.28 2.29 2.83
CA PRO A 6 17.23 3.71 2.51
C PRO A 6 15.79 4.25 2.46
N ILE A 7 14.79 3.38 2.56
CA ILE A 7 13.39 3.77 2.57
C ILE A 7 12.74 3.51 3.93
N ASP A 8 11.79 4.36 4.27
CA ASP A 8 10.79 4.08 5.30
C ASP A 8 9.42 4.06 4.67
N TYR A 9 8.50 3.32 5.27
CA TYR A 9 7.16 3.17 4.73
C TYR A 9 6.16 3.05 5.86
N THR A 10 4.94 3.49 5.58
CA THR A 10 3.83 3.36 6.52
C THR A 10 2.57 2.99 5.75
N LEU A 11 1.80 2.08 6.34
CA LEU A 11 0.54 1.60 5.81
C LEU A 11 -0.58 2.01 6.76
N GLU A 12 -1.48 2.86 6.28
CA GLU A 12 -2.74 3.16 6.98
C GLU A 12 -3.89 2.42 6.31
N ILE A 13 -4.79 1.86 7.12
CA ILE A 13 -6.04 1.29 6.62
C ILE A 13 -7.18 1.97 7.35
N ARG A 14 -8.04 2.64 6.58
CA ARG A 14 -9.18 3.40 7.08
C ARG A 14 -10.46 2.63 6.77
N ASP A 15 -11.21 2.29 7.82
CA ASP A 15 -12.57 1.79 7.68
C ASP A 15 -13.51 2.98 7.43
N LEU A 16 -14.08 3.04 6.22
CA LEU A 16 -15.01 4.08 5.78
C LEU A 16 -16.48 3.65 5.97
N GLY A 17 -16.71 2.58 6.74
CA GLY A 17 -18.03 2.07 7.08
C GLY A 17 -18.81 1.60 5.86
N ALA A 18 -19.88 2.31 5.50
CA ALA A 18 -20.71 1.96 4.35
C ALA A 18 -19.98 2.07 3.01
N ASN A 19 -18.94 2.91 2.95
CA ASN A 19 -18.19 3.17 1.73
C ASN A 19 -17.05 2.16 1.50
N GLY A 20 -16.76 1.29 2.48
CA GLY A 20 -15.72 0.26 2.36
C GLY A 20 -14.45 0.64 3.09
N HIS A 21 -13.29 0.36 2.48
CA HIS A 21 -11.99 0.57 3.09
C HIS A 21 -11.08 1.35 2.15
N GLU A 22 -10.25 2.21 2.73
CA GLU A 22 -9.16 2.86 2.03
C GLU A 22 -7.83 2.37 2.60
N VAL A 23 -6.94 1.95 1.72
CA VAL A 23 -5.55 1.62 2.04
C VAL A 23 -4.70 2.77 1.53
N VAL A 24 -3.97 3.42 2.44
CA VAL A 24 -3.04 4.51 2.13
C VAL A 24 -1.61 4.04 2.40
N VAL A 25 -0.76 4.18 1.40
CA VAL A 25 0.64 3.77 1.41
C VAL A 25 1.49 5.04 1.37
N PHE A 26 2.32 5.22 2.39
CA PHE A 26 3.33 6.26 2.44
C PHE A 26 4.70 5.63 2.24
N VAL A 27 5.49 6.16 1.32
CA VAL A 27 6.90 5.79 1.12
C VAL A 27 7.74 7.04 1.27
N VAL A 28 8.73 7.00 2.17
CA VAL A 28 9.65 8.10 2.45
C VAL A 28 11.04 7.67 2.04
N ASN A 29 11.70 8.48 1.22
CA ASN A 29 13.13 8.30 0.96
C ASN A 29 13.94 8.87 2.14
N LYS A 30 14.62 8.03 2.91
CA LYS A 30 15.54 8.45 3.98
C LYS A 30 17.00 8.39 3.58
N GLY A 31 17.28 8.00 2.34
CA GLY A 31 18.61 7.93 1.77
C GLY A 31 18.99 9.20 1.01
N GLU A 32 20.29 9.41 0.86
CA GLU A 32 20.88 10.57 0.17
C GLU A 32 20.75 10.49 -1.36
N ASP A 33 20.50 9.30 -1.92
CA ASP A 33 20.30 9.10 -3.36
C ASP A 33 18.82 9.23 -3.74
N TRP A 34 18.52 9.35 -5.03
CA TRP A 34 17.15 9.38 -5.52
C TRP A 34 16.47 8.02 -5.38
N LEU A 35 15.18 8.06 -5.05
CA LEU A 35 14.30 6.90 -5.03
C LEU A 35 13.23 7.04 -6.11
N HIS A 36 13.00 6.00 -6.89
CA HIS A 36 11.88 5.91 -7.81
C HIS A 36 10.95 4.79 -7.38
N VAL A 37 9.81 5.14 -6.80
CA VAL A 37 8.73 4.19 -6.53
C VAL A 37 8.03 3.88 -7.84
N ARG A 38 8.26 2.70 -8.39
CA ARG A 38 7.77 2.32 -9.72
C ARG A 38 6.32 1.88 -9.68
N ARG A 39 5.98 1.12 -8.64
CA ARG A 39 4.66 0.50 -8.48
C ARG A 39 4.44 0.11 -7.03
N ALA A 40 3.20 0.16 -6.59
CA ALA A 40 2.77 -0.57 -5.42
C ALA A 40 1.47 -1.34 -5.74
N ASP A 41 1.33 -2.54 -5.21
CA ASP A 41 0.16 -3.38 -5.38
C ASP A 41 -0.39 -3.83 -4.03
N VAL A 42 -1.72 -3.75 -3.87
CA VAL A 42 -2.45 -4.32 -2.74
C VAL A 42 -3.00 -5.69 -3.12
N LEU A 43 -2.50 -6.74 -2.48
CA LEU A 43 -3.12 -8.06 -2.45
C LEU A 43 -4.18 -8.09 -1.35
N VAL A 44 -5.43 -8.35 -1.74
CA VAL A 44 -6.56 -8.51 -0.82
C VAL A 44 -6.80 -10.00 -0.60
N THR A 45 -6.78 -10.42 0.66
CA THR A 45 -7.13 -11.77 1.10
C THR A 45 -8.44 -11.72 1.88
N LYS A 46 -9.38 -12.60 1.52
CA LYS A 46 -10.71 -12.70 2.13
C LYS A 46 -10.87 -14.07 2.75
N ASP A 47 -11.15 -14.13 4.05
CA ASP A 47 -11.25 -15.38 4.83
C ASP A 47 -10.09 -16.37 4.55
N GLY A 48 -8.86 -15.84 4.48
CA GLY A 48 -7.65 -16.62 4.22
C GLY A 48 -7.42 -17.03 2.76
N LYS A 49 -8.26 -16.59 1.81
CA LYS A 49 -8.08 -16.87 0.37
C LYS A 49 -7.77 -15.60 -0.42
N PRO A 50 -6.80 -15.63 -1.35
CA PRO A 50 -6.53 -14.49 -2.22
C PRO A 50 -7.78 -14.13 -3.04
N SER A 51 -8.21 -12.87 -2.93
CA SER A 51 -9.33 -12.34 -3.71
C SER A 51 -8.88 -11.55 -4.93
N GLY A 52 -7.66 -11.00 -4.92
CA GLY A 52 -7.12 -10.27 -6.06
C GLY A 52 -5.95 -9.37 -5.67
N ARG A 53 -5.19 -8.94 -6.67
CA ARG A 53 -4.09 -7.97 -6.56
C ARG A 53 -4.45 -6.74 -7.37
N TYR A 54 -4.35 -5.57 -6.76
CA TYR A 54 -4.81 -4.30 -7.32
C TYR A 54 -3.72 -3.24 -7.22
N PRO A 55 -3.54 -2.40 -8.25
CA PRO A 55 -2.54 -1.34 -8.20
C PRO A 55 -2.95 -0.23 -7.23
N VAL A 56 -1.95 0.33 -6.54
CA VAL A 56 -2.06 1.58 -5.79
C VAL A 56 -1.91 2.75 -6.77
N SER A 57 -2.75 3.77 -6.61
CA SER A 57 -2.64 5.01 -7.39
C SER A 57 -1.87 6.05 -6.59
N PHE A 58 -0.67 6.42 -7.05
CA PHE A 58 0.12 7.49 -6.42
C PHE A 58 -0.43 8.87 -6.75
N ILE A 59 -0.32 9.79 -5.79
CA ILE A 59 -0.58 11.21 -6.01
C ILE A 59 0.59 11.80 -6.83
N ASP A 60 0.25 12.66 -7.80
CA ASP A 60 1.19 13.29 -8.72
C ASP A 60 2.19 12.31 -9.38
N PRO A 61 1.68 11.28 -10.07
CA PRO A 61 2.53 10.28 -10.69
C PRO A 61 3.31 10.87 -11.86
N ASP A 62 4.46 10.26 -12.15
CA ASP A 62 5.18 10.50 -13.41
C ASP A 62 4.44 9.89 -14.61
N GLU A 63 4.98 10.10 -15.82
CA GLU A 63 4.41 9.61 -17.07
C GLU A 63 4.22 8.08 -17.13
N ARG A 64 4.90 7.34 -16.26
CA ARG A 64 4.84 5.87 -16.17
C ARG A 64 3.95 5.38 -15.02
N GLY A 65 3.31 6.29 -14.29
CA GLY A 65 2.47 5.96 -13.14
C GLY A 65 3.24 5.77 -11.82
N GLY A 66 4.56 5.97 -11.83
CA GLY A 66 5.42 5.90 -10.65
C GLY A 66 5.60 7.25 -9.97
N ARG A 67 6.52 7.34 -9.00
CA ARG A 67 6.87 8.59 -8.32
C ARG A 67 8.36 8.65 -7.99
N ARG A 68 9.05 9.66 -8.50
CA ARG A 68 10.44 9.96 -8.13
C ARG A 68 10.47 10.86 -6.90
N LEU A 69 11.30 10.50 -5.94
CA LEU A 69 11.49 11.18 -4.66
C LEU A 69 12.96 11.60 -4.50
N GLY A 70 13.16 12.85 -4.11
CA GLY A 70 14.41 13.32 -3.50
C GLY A 70 14.57 12.83 -2.06
N GLU A 71 15.63 13.28 -1.39
CA GLU A 71 15.85 12.99 0.02
C GLU A 71 14.70 13.59 0.88
N PHE A 72 14.15 12.79 1.80
CA PHE A 72 13.01 13.10 2.67
C PHE A 72 11.68 13.41 1.97
N GLU A 73 11.61 13.31 0.64
CA GLU A 73 10.34 13.39 -0.06
C GLU A 73 9.49 12.14 0.16
N ILE A 74 8.17 12.31 -0.01
CA ILE A 74 7.17 11.30 0.31
C ILE A 74 6.33 11.01 -0.93
N ALA A 75 6.13 9.74 -1.25
CA ALA A 75 5.08 9.28 -2.14
C ALA A 75 3.89 8.81 -1.30
N GLU A 76 2.71 9.34 -1.63
CA GLU A 76 1.42 8.90 -1.06
C GLU A 76 0.62 8.21 -2.16
N GLY A 77 0.09 7.03 -1.85
CA GLY A 77 -0.69 6.24 -2.78
C GLY A 77 -1.92 5.63 -2.14
N HIS A 78 -3.01 5.59 -2.91
CA HIS A 78 -4.31 5.16 -2.44
C HIS A 78 -4.83 3.95 -3.20
N PHE A 79 -5.49 3.06 -2.47
CA PHE A 79 -6.33 2.00 -3.01
C PHE A 79 -7.65 1.98 -2.24
N HIS A 80 -8.76 2.01 -2.97
CA HIS A 80 -10.10 1.97 -2.40
C HIS A 80 -10.79 0.64 -2.71
N LEU A 81 -11.25 -0.04 -1.67
CA LEU A 81 -12.04 -1.26 -1.78
C LEU A 81 -13.46 -1.00 -1.29
N SER A 82 -14.42 -1.12 -2.21
CA SER A 82 -15.84 -1.03 -1.87
C SER A 82 -16.21 -2.03 -0.78
N ARG A 83 -17.18 -1.67 0.07
CA ARG A 83 -17.63 -2.51 1.18
C ARG A 83 -18.02 -3.90 0.72
N ASP A 84 -17.38 -4.90 1.34
CA ASP A 84 -17.75 -6.29 1.21
C ASP A 84 -18.55 -6.74 2.44
N LYS A 85 -19.75 -7.28 2.22
CA LYS A 85 -20.67 -7.68 3.32
C LYS A 85 -20.57 -9.16 3.67
N ASP A 86 -19.88 -9.94 2.84
CA ASP A 86 -19.92 -11.40 2.93
C ASP A 86 -18.73 -11.98 3.68
N HIS A 87 -17.70 -11.17 3.96
CA HIS A 87 -16.47 -11.61 4.61
C HIS A 87 -16.35 -11.11 6.04
N ARG A 88 -15.77 -11.96 6.89
CA ARG A 88 -15.53 -11.65 8.31
C ARG A 88 -14.18 -10.99 8.51
N GLN A 89 -13.26 -11.17 7.58
CA GLN A 89 -11.93 -10.60 7.68
C GLN A 89 -11.33 -10.28 6.31
N LEU A 90 -10.66 -9.13 6.25
CA LEU A 90 -9.88 -8.68 5.11
C LEU A 90 -8.42 -8.50 5.54
N ASP A 91 -7.52 -9.20 4.87
CA ASP A 91 -6.09 -8.98 5.03
C ASP A 91 -5.54 -8.24 3.80
N PHE A 92 -4.70 -7.24 4.04
CA PHE A 92 -4.09 -6.42 3.00
C PHE A 92 -2.57 -6.61 3.05
N THR A 93 -2.01 -7.07 1.94
CA THR A 93 -0.55 -7.12 1.73
C THR A 93 -0.21 -6.12 0.65
N VAL A 94 0.75 -5.23 0.91
CA VAL A 94 1.25 -4.25 -0.04
C VAL A 94 2.65 -4.64 -0.49
N ASP A 95 2.81 -4.88 -1.78
CA ASP A 95 4.11 -5.05 -2.41
C ASP A 95 4.53 -3.71 -3.05
N ILE A 96 5.71 -3.19 -2.72
CA ILE A 96 6.24 -1.92 -3.23
C ILE A 96 7.50 -2.23 -4.03
N ASP A 97 7.48 -1.86 -5.31
CA ASP A 97 8.59 -2.01 -6.23
C ASP A 97 9.26 -0.65 -6.48
N TYR A 98 10.57 -0.57 -6.26
CA TYR A 98 11.31 0.68 -6.33
C TYR A 98 12.72 0.51 -6.89
N LYS A 99 13.29 1.63 -7.33
CA LYS A 99 14.71 1.77 -7.71
C LYS A 99 15.36 2.83 -6.82
N TYR A 100 16.44 2.49 -6.14
CA TYR A 100 17.24 3.42 -5.34
C TYR A 100 18.63 3.52 -5.98
N GLY A 101 18.99 4.70 -6.48
CA GLY A 101 20.16 4.86 -7.34
C GLY A 101 20.11 3.88 -8.53
N ASP A 102 21.12 3.02 -8.66
CA ASP A 102 21.17 2.00 -9.73
C ASP A 102 20.69 0.60 -9.32
N HIS A 103 20.07 0.49 -8.14
CA HIS A 103 19.61 -0.77 -7.60
C HIS A 103 18.09 -0.89 -7.62
N ASP A 104 17.58 -1.95 -8.25
CA ASP A 104 16.17 -2.32 -8.22
C ASP A 104 15.90 -3.23 -7.01
N GLN A 105 14.81 -2.96 -6.28
CA GLN A 105 14.36 -3.77 -5.15
C GLN A 105 12.83 -3.82 -5.08
N THR A 106 12.31 -4.91 -4.54
CA THR A 106 10.88 -5.04 -4.19
C THR A 106 10.77 -5.39 -2.71
N GLN A 107 9.90 -4.68 -2.01
CA GLN A 107 9.63 -4.91 -0.59
C GLN A 107 8.18 -5.22 -0.34
N ARG A 108 7.92 -5.96 0.73
CA ARG A 108 6.61 -6.48 1.07
C ARG A 108 6.20 -6.06 2.47
N LEU A 109 4.97 -5.57 2.57
CA LEU A 109 4.34 -5.10 3.79
C LEU A 109 3.04 -5.82 4.02
N GLU A 110 2.81 -6.24 5.25
CA GLU A 110 1.60 -7.00 5.60
C GLU A 110 0.87 -6.34 6.76
N ARG A 111 -0.44 -6.13 6.59
CA ARG A 111 -1.30 -5.67 7.67
C ARG A 111 -2.69 -6.29 7.59
N ARG A 112 -3.19 -6.71 8.74
CA ARG A 112 -4.46 -7.42 8.90
C ARG A 112 -5.52 -6.50 9.48
N VAL A 113 -6.73 -6.53 8.93
CA VAL A 113 -7.88 -5.78 9.46
C VAL A 113 -9.04 -6.71 9.73
N GLU A 114 -9.50 -6.73 10.98
CA GLU A 114 -10.71 -7.44 11.33
C GLU A 114 -11.93 -6.62 10.90
N THR A 115 -12.64 -7.09 9.87
CA THR A 115 -13.89 -6.46 9.44
C THR A 115 -15.03 -6.95 10.34
N LYS A 116 -15.53 -6.10 11.23
CA LYS A 116 -16.68 -6.48 12.05
C LYS A 116 -17.88 -6.77 11.14
N ARG A 117 -18.36 -8.02 11.14
CA ARG A 117 -19.58 -8.41 10.41
C ARG A 117 -20.74 -7.54 10.90
N ILE A 118 -21.19 -6.60 10.08
CA ILE A 118 -22.41 -5.84 10.37
C ILE A 118 -23.60 -6.73 9.99
N THR A 119 -24.05 -7.57 10.92
CA THR A 119 -25.35 -8.23 10.82
C THR A 119 -26.42 -7.15 10.88
N ARG A 120 -27.05 -6.84 9.74
CA ARG A 120 -28.31 -6.08 9.73
C ARG A 120 -29.36 -6.93 10.46
N TRP A 121 -29.85 -6.44 11.59
CA TRP A 121 -31.15 -6.85 12.10
C TRP A 121 -32.20 -6.11 11.27
N TRP A 122 -33.06 -6.86 10.58
CA TRP A 122 -34.27 -6.34 9.94
C TRP A 122 -35.40 -6.37 10.96
#